data_AF-A0A2E3HCJ6-F1
#
_entry.id   AF-A0A2E3HCJ6-F1
#
_cell.length_a   1.000
_cell.length_b   1.000
_cell.length_c   1.000
_cell.angle_alpha   90.00
_cell.angle_beta   90.00
_cell.angle_gamma   90.00
#
_symmetry.space_group_name_H-M   'P 1'
#
loop_
_entity.id
_entity.type
_entity.pdbx_description
1 polymer ?
#
loop_
_entity_poly.entity_id
_entity_poly.type
_entity_poly.pdbx_seq_one_letter_code
_entity_poly.pdbx_strand_id
1 'polypeptide(L)'
;FIRDVRKALESPSLPFVIAGSGFGGWGQTVDRRLMIMKAQHAVTTYDEFRNNTRYVETRGFFRDGSVSPRPIRYHWCCNAETYWLIGEGMGRAMVELLGGPKAPPNPEAP
;
A
#
# COMPACT_ATOMS: atom_id res chain seq x y z
N PHE A 1 -12.48 10.41 -4.03
CA PHE A 1 -11.07 10.56 -4.47
C PHE A 1 -10.81 9.98 -5.85
N ILE A 2 -10.70 8.65 -6.05
CA ILE A 2 -10.34 8.07 -7.37
C ILE A 2 -11.25 8.59 -8.50
N ARG A 3 -12.57 8.53 -8.30
CA ARG A 3 -13.56 9.07 -9.25
C ARG A 3 -13.34 10.55 -9.56
N ASP A 4 -13.08 11.35 -8.53
CA ASP A 4 -12.90 12.80 -8.66
C ASP A 4 -11.64 13.16 -9.44
N VAL A 5 -10.51 12.48 -9.16
CA VAL A 5 -9.25 12.69 -9.88
C VAL A 5 -9.40 12.27 -11.35
N ARG A 6 -10.03 11.12 -11.61
CA ARG A 6 -10.30 10.66 -12.98
C ARG A 6 -11.16 11.65 -13.76
N LYS A 7 -12.21 12.18 -13.11
CA LYS A 7 -13.08 13.20 -13.71
C LYS A 7 -12.32 14.49 -14.00
N ALA A 8 -11.55 14.98 -13.02
CA ALA A 8 -10.81 16.25 -13.15
C ALA A 8 -9.71 16.20 -14.22
N LEU A 9 -9.11 15.02 -14.44
CA LEU A 9 -8.05 14.81 -15.44
C LEU A 9 -8.55 14.21 -16.75
N GLU A 10 -9.87 14.08 -16.92
CA GLU A 10 -10.50 13.46 -18.11
C GLU A 10 -9.91 12.07 -18.45
N SER A 11 -9.51 11.32 -17.42
CA SER A 11 -8.79 10.05 -17.56
C SER A 11 -9.53 8.93 -16.82
N PRO A 12 -10.56 8.32 -17.44
CA PRO A 12 -11.44 7.35 -16.77
C PRO A 12 -10.74 6.05 -16.36
N SER A 13 -9.60 5.73 -16.98
CA SER A 13 -8.81 4.54 -16.70
C SER A 13 -7.52 4.81 -15.93
N LEU A 14 -7.28 6.05 -15.46
CA LEU A 14 -6.06 6.44 -14.75
C LEU A 14 -5.72 5.42 -13.64
N PRO A 15 -4.51 4.83 -13.67
CA PRO A 15 -4.15 3.81 -12.69
C PRO A 15 -3.82 4.41 -11.32
N PHE A 16 -4.17 3.69 -10.25
CA PHE A 16 -3.82 4.06 -8.89
C PHE A 16 -3.17 2.90 -8.16
N VAL A 17 -2.08 3.19 -7.45
CA VAL A 17 -1.48 2.25 -6.50
C VAL A 17 -1.66 2.80 -5.10
N ILE A 18 -2.21 1.97 -4.22
CA ILE A 18 -2.49 2.32 -2.83
C ILE A 18 -1.55 1.51 -1.95
N ALA A 19 -0.56 2.16 -1.34
CA ALA A 19 0.19 1.55 -0.26
C ALA A 19 -0.66 1.54 1.01
N GLY A 20 -0.79 0.36 1.63
CA GLY A 20 -1.39 0.24 2.95
C GLY A 20 -0.68 1.13 3.97
N SER A 21 -1.42 1.65 4.94
CA SER A 21 -0.78 2.41 6.03
C SER A 21 0.12 1.56 6.91
N GLY A 22 -0.05 0.23 6.92
CA GLY A 22 0.71 -0.79 7.63
C GLY A 22 0.68 -0.72 9.16
N PHE A 23 0.57 0.47 9.74
CA PHE A 23 0.34 0.75 11.15
C PHE A 23 1.12 -0.17 12.12
N GLY A 24 2.44 -0.23 12.03
CA GLY A 24 3.23 -1.05 12.94
C GLY A 24 3.28 -2.55 12.59
N GLY A 25 2.89 -2.90 11.36
CA GLY A 25 3.05 -4.25 10.82
C GLY A 25 1.93 -5.21 11.22
N TRP A 26 2.24 -6.50 11.13
CA TRP A 26 1.30 -7.59 11.42
C TRP A 26 0.82 -7.63 12.87
N GLY A 27 1.60 -7.07 13.80
CA GLY A 27 1.24 -6.98 15.23
C GLY A 27 0.24 -5.87 15.58
N GLN A 28 -0.39 -5.21 14.59
CA GLN A 28 -1.38 -4.16 14.86
C GLN A 28 -2.69 -4.74 15.38
N THR A 29 -3.18 -4.23 16.51
CA THR A 29 -4.40 -4.71 17.18
C THR A 29 -5.49 -3.63 17.36
N VAL A 30 -5.20 -2.36 17.09
CA VAL A 30 -6.17 -1.27 17.22
C VAL A 30 -7.18 -1.34 16.07
N ASP A 31 -8.45 -1.64 16.40
CA ASP A 31 -9.54 -1.83 15.45
C ASP A 31 -9.64 -0.72 14.41
N ARG A 32 -9.56 0.56 14.83
CA ARG A 32 -9.65 1.69 13.90
C ARG A 32 -8.56 1.65 12.83
N ARG A 33 -7.35 1.21 13.18
CA ARG A 33 -6.21 1.09 12.25
C ARG A 33 -6.40 -0.09 11.31
N LEU A 34 -6.89 -1.21 11.82
CA LEU A 34 -7.24 -2.39 11.02
C LEU A 34 -8.37 -2.06 10.02
N MET A 35 -9.41 -1.35 10.45
CA MET A 35 -10.50 -0.90 9.59
C MET A 35 -10.03 0.01 8.46
N ILE A 36 -9.10 0.94 8.76
CA ILE A 36 -8.50 1.80 7.72
C ILE A 36 -7.75 0.95 6.68
N MET A 37 -6.91 0.01 7.11
CA MET A 37 -6.18 -0.84 6.16
C MET A 37 -7.12 -1.71 5.32
N LYS A 38 -8.18 -2.26 5.94
CA LYS A 38 -9.23 -2.99 5.22
C LYS A 38 -9.93 -2.13 4.17
N ALA A 39 -10.28 -0.88 4.51
CA ALA A 39 -10.91 0.05 3.58
C ALA A 39 -9.98 0.45 2.42
N GLN A 40 -8.69 0.66 2.70
CA GLN A 40 -7.66 0.94 1.69
C GLN A 40 -7.50 -0.22 0.69
N HIS A 41 -7.57 -1.46 1.16
CA HIS A 41 -7.51 -2.63 0.29
C HIS A 41 -8.83 -2.82 -0.49
N ALA A 42 -9.98 -2.76 0.19
CA ALA A 42 -11.30 -3.06 -0.39
C ALA A 42 -11.65 -2.19 -1.61
N VAL A 43 -11.24 -0.92 -1.64
CA VAL A 43 -11.51 -0.07 -2.81
C VAL A 43 -10.89 -0.64 -4.09
N THR A 44 -9.77 -1.34 -4.00
CA THR A 44 -9.11 -1.94 -5.17
C THR A 44 -9.79 -3.20 -5.68
N THR A 45 -10.76 -3.75 -4.93
CA THR A 45 -11.48 -4.98 -5.31
C THR A 45 -12.84 -4.70 -5.94
N TYR A 46 -13.32 -3.45 -5.94
CA TYR A 46 -14.59 -3.09 -6.59
C TYR A 46 -14.50 -3.27 -8.10
N ASP A 47 -15.59 -3.68 -8.74
CA ASP A 47 -15.62 -3.92 -10.20
C ASP A 47 -15.17 -2.71 -11.03
N GLU A 48 -15.49 -1.50 -10.55
CA GLU A 48 -15.06 -0.23 -11.17
C GLU A 48 -13.54 -0.01 -11.15
N PHE A 49 -12.82 -0.61 -10.20
CA PHE A 49 -11.42 -0.31 -9.90
C PHE A 49 -10.47 -1.49 -10.04
N ARG A 50 -10.95 -2.73 -10.01
CA ARG A 50 -10.11 -3.95 -9.95
C ARG A 50 -9.13 -4.12 -11.11
N ASN A 51 -9.45 -3.56 -12.26
CA ASN A 51 -8.62 -3.69 -13.45
C ASN A 51 -7.52 -2.62 -13.56
N ASN A 52 -7.64 -1.49 -12.86
CA ASN A 52 -6.71 -0.36 -12.97
C ASN A 52 -6.25 0.19 -11.62
N THR A 53 -6.41 -0.59 -10.56
CA THR A 53 -5.87 -0.25 -9.24
C THR A 53 -5.18 -1.44 -8.61
N ARG A 54 -4.20 -1.17 -7.74
CA ARG A 54 -3.49 -2.18 -6.95
C ARG A 54 -3.31 -1.72 -5.52
N TYR A 55 -3.42 -2.66 -4.59
CA TYR A 55 -3.07 -2.47 -3.19
C TYR A 55 -1.72 -3.12 -2.90
N VAL A 56 -0.83 -2.38 -2.25
CA VAL A 56 0.45 -2.89 -1.76
C VAL A 56 0.33 -3.10 -0.26
N GLU A 57 0.45 -4.35 0.17
CA GLU A 57 0.43 -4.73 1.59
C GLU A 57 1.79 -4.39 2.22
N THR A 58 1.78 -3.39 3.09
CA THR A 58 3.00 -2.82 3.67
C THR A 58 3.29 -3.34 5.07
N ARG A 59 2.39 -4.13 5.68
CA ARG A 59 2.62 -4.68 7.03
C ARG A 59 3.88 -5.54 7.11
N GLY A 60 4.18 -6.30 6.06
CA GLY A 60 5.41 -7.10 5.97
C GLY A 60 6.71 -6.29 5.85
N PHE A 61 6.62 -5.00 5.51
CA PHE A 61 7.78 -4.13 5.35
C PHE A 61 8.15 -3.40 6.64
N PHE A 62 7.30 -3.47 7.66
CA PHE A 62 7.54 -2.80 8.93
C PHE A 62 8.80 -3.36 9.62
N ARG A 63 9.62 -2.47 10.14
CA ARG A 63 10.77 -2.77 11.00
C ARG A 63 10.54 -2.07 12.33
N ASP A 64 10.61 -2.82 13.43
CA ASP A 64 10.33 -2.26 14.75
C ASP A 64 11.44 -1.29 15.19
N GLY A 65 11.18 -0.52 16.25
CA GLY A 65 12.09 0.49 16.77
C GLY A 65 13.42 -0.07 17.23
N SER A 66 13.48 -1.33 17.67
CA SER A 66 14.70 -2.00 18.11
C SER A 66 15.74 -2.21 17.00
N VAL A 67 15.31 -2.18 15.74
CA VAL A 67 16.15 -2.40 14.55
C VAL A 67 16.11 -1.19 13.60
N SER A 68 15.66 -0.03 14.09
CA SER A 68 15.42 1.16 13.28
C SER A 68 16.03 2.42 13.90
N PRO A 69 16.26 3.49 13.12
CA PRO A 69 16.90 4.71 13.62
C PRO A 69 16.15 5.40 14.77
N ARG A 70 14.83 5.21 14.87
CA ARG A 70 14.02 5.80 15.94
C ARG A 70 13.03 4.79 16.52
N PRO A 71 12.86 4.73 17.86
CA PRO A 71 11.88 3.87 18.51
C PRO A 71 10.47 4.48 18.50
N ILE A 72 10.03 5.00 17.35
CA ILE A 72 8.71 5.59 17.15
C ILE A 72 7.94 4.75 16.14
N ARG A 73 6.67 4.43 16.41
CA ARG A 73 5.88 3.58 15.48
C ARG A 73 5.27 4.34 14.31
N TYR A 74 5.16 5.66 14.40
CA TYR A 74 4.73 6.51 13.29
C TYR A 74 5.94 6.82 12.38
N HIS A 75 5.70 7.22 11.13
CA HIS A 75 6.75 7.36 10.11
C HIS A 75 7.68 6.14 10.00
N TRP A 76 7.14 4.93 10.17
CA TRP A 76 7.88 3.68 9.93
C TRP A 76 9.20 3.57 10.72
N CYS A 77 9.26 4.07 11.96
CA CYS A 77 10.48 4.09 12.78
C CYS A 77 11.66 4.85 12.13
N CYS A 78 11.37 5.70 11.13
CA CYS A 78 12.34 6.29 10.22
C CYS A 78 13.26 5.24 9.53
N ASN A 79 12.76 4.03 9.32
CA ASN A 79 13.53 2.93 8.76
C ASN A 79 13.63 3.03 7.23
N ALA A 80 14.86 3.16 6.71
CA ALA A 80 15.12 3.33 5.28
C ALA A 80 14.71 2.11 4.45
N GLU A 81 14.91 0.89 4.96
CA GLU A 81 14.52 -0.35 4.28
C GLU A 81 12.99 -0.40 4.11
N THR A 82 12.23 -0.04 5.13
CA THR A 82 10.77 0.03 5.04
C THR A 82 10.32 1.00 3.94
N TYR A 83 10.89 2.20 3.89
CA TYR A 83 10.55 3.16 2.82
C TYR A 83 10.93 2.65 1.43
N TRP A 84 12.10 2.03 1.30
CA TRP A 84 12.54 1.41 0.05
C TRP A 84 11.57 0.33 -0.42
N LEU A 85 11.21 -0.62 0.45
CA LEU A 85 10.29 -1.71 0.12
C LEU A 85 8.89 -1.22 -0.25
N ILE A 86 8.39 -0.19 0.44
CA ILE A 86 7.11 0.46 0.07
C ILE A 86 7.21 1.06 -1.34
N GLY A 87 8.26 1.83 -1.61
CA GLY A 87 8.48 2.46 -2.92
C GLY A 87 8.64 1.43 -4.04
N GLU A 88 9.42 0.38 -3.80
CA GLU A 88 9.61 -0.72 -4.74
C GLU A 88 8.28 -1.44 -5.03
N GLY A 89 7.53 -1.80 -3.99
CA GLY A 89 6.22 -2.44 -4.14
C GLY A 89 5.26 -1.57 -4.95
N MET A 90 5.20 -0.28 -4.65
CA MET A 90 4.37 0.67 -5.41
C MET A 90 4.80 0.79 -6.87
N GLY A 91 6.10 0.89 -7.12
CA GLY A 91 6.65 0.99 -8.47
C GLY A 91 6.36 -0.25 -9.31
N ARG A 92 6.59 -1.45 -8.75
CA ARG A 92 6.30 -2.72 -9.41
C ARG A 92 4.80 -2.88 -9.72
N ALA A 93 3.94 -2.52 -8.77
CA ALA A 93 2.49 -2.54 -8.99
C ALA A 93 2.04 -1.56 -10.09
N MET A 94 2.66 -0.39 -10.17
CA MET A 94 2.36 0.56 -11.25
C MET A 94 2.84 0.04 -12.61
N VAL A 95 4.03 -0.56 -12.68
CA VAL A 95 4.54 -1.19 -13.91
C VAL A 95 3.58 -2.28 -14.41
N GLU A 96 3.06 -3.14 -13.53
CA GLU A 96 2.05 -4.13 -13.90
C GLU A 96 0.79 -3.46 -14.48
N LEU A 97 0.25 -2.42 -13.83
CA LEU A 97 -0.94 -1.71 -14.30
C LEU A 97 -0.75 -1.06 -15.68
N LEU A 98 0.49 -0.71 -16.03
CA LEU A 98 0.87 -0.13 -17.32
C LEU A 98 1.21 -1.19 -18.38
N GLY A 99 0.96 -2.48 -18.11
CA GLY A 99 1.16 -3.59 -19.05
C GLY A 99 2.54 -4.25 -18.97
N GLY A 100 3.34 -3.92 -17.96
CA GLY A 100 4.61 -4.58 -17.67
C GLY A 100 4.44 -5.93 -16.97
N PRO A 101 5.56 -6.54 -16.51
CA PRO A 101 5.52 -7.79 -15.76
C PRO A 101 4.66 -7.68 -14.49
N LYS A 102 4.05 -8.81 -14.09
CA LYS A 102 3.29 -8.87 -12.83
C LYS A 102 4.18 -8.52 -11.65
N ALA A 103 3.64 -7.72 -10.72
CA ALA A 103 4.30 -7.45 -9.46
C ALA A 103 4.40 -8.75 -8.65
N PRO A 104 5.43 -8.88 -7.77
CA PRO A 104 5.45 -9.95 -6.78
C PRO A 104 4.16 -9.95 -5.94
N PRO A 105 3.72 -11.12 -5.45
CA PRO A 105 2.58 -11.18 -4.56
C PRO A 105 2.81 -10.34 -3.31
N ASN A 106 1.73 -9.82 -2.75
CA ASN A 106 1.77 -9.10 -1.49
C ASN A 106 2.32 -10.01 -0.37
N PRO A 107 3.10 -9.45 0.59
CA PRO A 107 3.50 -10.20 1.77
C PRO A 107 2.29 -10.76 2.52
N GLU A 108 2.42 -12.00 2.98
CA GLU A 108 1.43 -12.65 3.84
C GLU A 108 1.81 -12.46 5.31
N ALA A 109 0.83 -12.65 6.20
CA ALA A 109 1.09 -12.68 7.62
C ALA A 109 1.97 -13.91 7.97
N PRO A 110 2.91 -13.79 8.92
CA PRO A 110 3.67 -14.93 9.41
C PRO A 110 2.81 -15.96 10.15
#